data_AF-A0A3Q1ECJ3-F1
#
_entry.id   AF-A0A3Q1ECJ3-F1
#
_cell.length_a   1.000
_cell.length_b   1.000
_cell.length_c   1.000
_cell.angle_alpha   90.00
_cell.angle_beta   90.00
_cell.angle_gamma   90.00
#
_symmetry.space_group_name_H-M   'P 1'
#
loop_
_entity.id
_entity.type
_entity.pdbx_description
1 polymer ?
#
loop_
_entity_poly.entity_id
_entity_poly.type
_entity_poly.pdbx_seq_one_letter_code
_entity_poly.pdbx_strand_id
1 'polypeptide(L)'
;AGITSLLGSGVYTAAYPLHDVSSIHLLYEEWANYSVFYKYQPIGLVRKYFGEKIGLYFAWLGLYTQMLIPASVVGVIVFLYGCATVDDNIPSLIVVVVSKSQFQL
;
A
#
# COMPACT_ATOMS: atom_id res chain seq x y z
N ALA A 1 38.84 19.83 -0.90
CA ALA A 1 38.70 18.93 0.27
C ALA A 1 37.50 19.37 1.06
N GLY A 2 36.49 18.51 1.22
CA GLY A 2 35.23 18.84 1.89
C GLY A 2 34.95 17.94 3.10
N ILE A 3 33.82 18.17 3.75
CA ILE A 3 33.39 17.44 4.96
C ILE A 3 33.29 15.92 4.69
N THR A 4 32.95 15.52 3.46
CA THR A 4 32.93 14.13 3.00
C THR A 4 34.30 13.45 3.03
N SER A 5 35.37 14.19 2.75
CA SER A 5 36.75 13.68 2.83
C SER A 5 37.21 13.47 4.26
N LEU A 6 36.67 14.26 5.20
CA LEU A 6 37.00 14.19 6.64
C LEU A 6 36.19 13.11 7.37
N LEU A 7 34.97 12.83 6.91
CA LEU A 7 34.23 11.62 7.32
C LEU A 7 34.90 10.36 6.78
N GLY A 8 35.29 10.35 5.50
CA GLY A 8 35.93 9.18 4.87
C GLY A 8 37.31 8.83 5.43
N SER A 9 38.03 9.80 5.99
CA SER A 9 39.33 9.60 6.66
C SER A 9 39.20 9.21 8.14
N GLY A 10 37.98 9.03 8.67
CA GLY A 10 37.73 8.63 10.05
C GLY A 10 37.99 9.72 11.11
N VAL A 11 38.22 10.97 10.69
CA VAL A 11 38.44 12.12 11.59
C VAL A 11 37.12 12.60 12.21
N TYR A 12 36.02 12.52 11.45
CA TYR A 12 34.65 12.73 11.95
C TYR A 12 33.87 11.42 11.97
N THR A 13 33.22 11.12 13.09
CA THR A 13 32.42 9.90 13.26
C THR A 13 31.09 9.94 12.50
N ALA A 14 30.38 11.07 12.50
CA ALA A 14 29.15 11.25 11.73
C ALA A 14 28.76 12.73 11.62
N ALA A 15 27.93 13.06 10.61
CA ALA A 15 27.31 14.37 10.45
C ALA A 15 25.82 14.16 10.13
N TYR A 16 24.95 14.60 11.04
CA TYR A 16 23.50 14.56 10.87
C TYR A 16 22.90 15.94 11.16
N PRO A 17 21.88 16.38 10.40
CA PRO A 17 21.18 17.61 10.71
C PRO A 17 20.40 17.47 12.01
N LEU A 18 20.37 18.54 12.82
CA LEU A 18 19.58 18.58 14.04
C LEU A 18 18.09 18.66 13.69
N HIS A 19 17.29 17.77 14.27
CA HIS A 19 15.87 17.71 14.01
C HIS A 19 15.10 18.77 14.81
N ASP A 20 14.26 19.58 14.17
CA ASP A 20 13.40 20.54 14.87
C ASP A 20 12.14 19.84 15.40
N VAL A 21 12.07 19.67 16.73
CA VAL A 21 10.99 18.96 17.43
C VAL A 21 9.61 19.60 17.24
N SER A 22 9.53 20.92 17.02
CA SER A 22 8.26 21.63 16.86
C SER A 22 7.56 21.24 15.56
N SER A 23 8.34 21.13 14.50
CA SER A 23 7.90 20.72 13.17
C SER A 23 7.60 19.22 13.05
N ILE A 24 8.17 18.35 13.90
CA ILE A 24 7.76 16.94 14.01
C ILE A 24 6.30 16.84 14.49
N HIS A 25 5.96 17.58 15.55
CA HIS A 25 4.64 17.48 16.18
C HIS A 25 3.51 17.85 15.22
N LEU A 26 3.71 18.93 14.45
CA LEU A 26 2.75 19.39 13.44
C LEU A 26 2.61 18.37 12.28
N LEU A 27 3.71 17.70 11.91
CA LEU A 27 3.69 16.66 10.89
C LEU A 27 2.97 15.38 11.37
N TYR A 28 3.11 15.03 12.65
CA TYR A 28 2.43 13.87 13.22
C TYR A 28 0.91 14.07 13.29
N GLU A 29 0.44 15.25 13.71
CA GLU A 29 -1.00 15.52 13.78
C GLU A 29 -1.67 15.54 12.40
N GLU A 30 -1.02 16.12 11.40
CA GLU A 30 -1.63 16.30 10.06
C GLU A 30 -1.39 15.11 9.11
N TRP A 31 -0.28 14.37 9.25
CA TRP A 31 0.14 13.36 8.28
C TRP A 31 0.16 11.92 8.81
N ALA A 32 0.48 11.70 10.10
CA ALA A 32 0.58 10.34 10.67
C ALA A 32 -0.76 9.75 11.13
N ASN A 33 -1.88 10.39 10.81
CA ASN A 33 -3.21 9.92 11.17
C ASN A 33 -3.79 9.05 10.04
N TYR A 34 -4.07 7.77 10.34
CA TYR A 34 -4.66 6.77 9.43
C TYR A 34 -5.98 7.24 8.77
N SER A 35 -6.64 8.25 9.36
CA SER A 35 -7.88 8.84 8.85
C SER A 35 -7.69 9.66 7.54
N VAL A 36 -6.46 10.03 7.17
CA VAL A 36 -6.17 10.89 6.00
C VAL A 36 -5.95 10.09 4.70
N PHE A 37 -5.99 8.76 4.74
CA PHE A 37 -5.85 7.92 3.53
C PHE A 37 -6.89 8.19 2.43
N TYR A 38 -8.05 8.75 2.80
CA TYR A 38 -9.11 9.15 1.86
C TYR A 38 -9.06 10.62 1.42
N LYS A 39 -8.24 11.47 2.07
CA LYS A 39 -8.09 12.88 1.70
C LYS A 39 -6.90 13.05 0.74
N TYR A 40 -7.00 14.02 -0.16
CA TYR A 40 -5.87 14.42 -1.02
C TYR A 40 -4.66 14.77 -0.13
N GLN A 41 -3.54 14.05 -0.29
CA GLN A 41 -2.36 14.24 0.56
C GLN A 41 -1.84 15.69 0.46
N PRO A 42 -1.55 16.37 1.60
CA PRO A 42 -0.86 17.66 1.59
C PRO A 42 0.63 17.46 1.26
N ILE A 43 0.92 17.13 -0.01
CA ILE A 43 2.26 16.88 -0.56
C ILE A 43 3.21 18.07 -0.35
N GLY A 44 2.65 19.28 -0.22
CA GLY A 44 3.42 20.49 0.05
C GLY A 44 4.16 20.47 1.40
N LEU A 45 3.52 19.94 2.45
CA LEU A 45 4.09 19.97 3.81
C LEU A 45 5.16 18.88 3.99
N VAL A 46 4.89 17.68 3.46
CA VAL A 46 5.84 16.55 3.45
C VAL A 46 7.07 16.87 2.58
N ARG A 47 6.88 17.50 1.41
CA ARG A 47 8.01 17.92 0.56
C ARG A 47 8.89 18.98 1.21
N LYS A 48 8.32 19.91 1.99
CA LYS A 48 9.08 20.94 2.70
C LYS A 48 9.88 20.38 3.87
N TYR A 49 9.43 19.26 4.46
CA TYR A 49 10.04 18.67 5.65
C TYR A 49 11.04 17.55 5.36
N PHE A 50 10.63 16.56 4.56
CA PHE A 50 11.47 15.40 4.23
C PHE A 50 12.23 15.57 2.90
N GLY A 51 11.97 16.64 2.16
CA GLY A 51 12.52 16.83 0.82
C GLY A 51 11.75 16.08 -0.25
N GLU A 52 12.06 16.40 -1.50
CA GLU A 52 11.28 15.98 -2.68
C GLU A 52 11.33 14.47 -2.96
N LYS A 53 12.46 13.81 -2.70
CA LYS A 53 12.62 12.36 -2.93
C LYS A 53 11.70 11.52 -2.06
N ILE A 54 11.66 11.82 -0.75
CA ILE A 54 10.86 11.06 0.21
C ILE A 54 9.38 11.40 0.05
N GLY A 55 9.04 12.67 -0.20
CA GLY A 55 7.66 13.08 -0.48
C GLY A 55 7.08 12.38 -1.71
N LEU A 56 7.85 12.24 -2.79
CA LEU A 56 7.41 11.55 -4.01
C LEU A 56 7.21 10.03 -3.79
N TYR A 57 8.08 9.39 -3.00
CA TYR A 57 7.95 7.97 -2.67
C TYR A 57 6.61 7.66 -1.99
N PHE A 58 6.25 8.43 -0.96
CA PHE A 58 4.99 8.24 -0.24
C PHE A 58 3.77 8.62 -1.07
N ALA A 59 3.88 9.63 -1.94
CA ALA A 59 2.80 9.99 -2.87
C ALA A 59 2.52 8.87 -3.88
N TRP A 60 3.56 8.25 -4.42
CA TRP A 60 3.43 7.13 -5.36
C TRP A 60 2.81 5.89 -4.69
N LEU A 61 3.25 5.57 -3.47
CA LEU A 61 2.70 4.47 -2.70
C LEU A 61 1.21 4.67 -2.37
N GLY A 62 0.82 5.90 -2.03
CA GLY A 62 -0.58 6.29 -1.81
C GLY A 62 -1.42 6.12 -3.09
N LEU A 63 -0.93 6.60 -4.23
CA LEU A 63 -1.61 6.42 -5.52
C LEU A 63 -1.76 4.94 -5.87
N TYR A 64 -0.72 4.13 -5.65
CA TYR A 64 -0.74 2.69 -5.92
C TYR A 64 -1.85 2.00 -5.13
N THR A 65 -1.91 2.23 -3.82
CA THR A 65 -2.95 1.65 -2.95
C THR A 65 -4.35 2.13 -3.32
N GLN A 66 -4.53 3.39 -3.72
CA GLN A 66 -5.81 3.91 -4.22
C GLN A 66 -6.28 3.21 -5.49
N MET A 67 -5.38 2.90 -6.43
CA MET A 67 -5.70 2.14 -7.66
C MET A 67 -6.01 0.66 -7.39
N LEU A 68 -5.47 0.09 -6.31
CA LEU A 68 -5.76 -1.30 -5.91
C LEU A 68 -7.18 -1.48 -5.34
N ILE A 69 -7.78 -0.44 -4.74
CA ILE A 69 -9.14 -0.52 -4.17
C ILE A 69 -10.19 -0.92 -5.22
N PRO A 70 -10.36 -0.21 -6.35
CA PRO A 70 -11.35 -0.60 -7.36
C PRO A 70 -11.04 -1.97 -7.97
N ALA A 71 -9.75 -2.29 -8.16
CA ALA A 71 -9.34 -3.61 -8.66
C ALA A 71 -9.75 -4.74 -7.68
N SER A 72 -9.57 -4.52 -6.38
CA SER A 72 -9.98 -5.46 -5.33
C SER A 72 -11.50 -5.64 -5.27
N VAL A 73 -12.27 -4.54 -5.38
CA VAL A 73 -13.74 -4.60 -5.40
C VAL A 73 -14.24 -5.45 -6.57
N VAL A 74 -13.70 -5.23 -7.78
CA VAL A 74 -14.04 -6.05 -8.96
C VAL A 74 -13.68 -7.52 -8.72
N GLY A 75 -12.51 -7.80 -8.15
CA GLY A 75 -12.07 -9.15 -7.83
C GLY A 75 -13.02 -9.88 -6.86
N VAL A 76 -13.47 -9.20 -5.81
CA VAL A 76 -14.42 -9.75 -4.83
C VAL A 76 -15.79 -10.01 -5.48
N ILE A 77 -16.29 -9.10 -6.33
CA ILE A 77 -17.57 -9.29 -7.02
C ILE A 77 -17.52 -10.51 -7.94
N VAL A 78 -16.46 -10.65 -8.74
CA VAL A 78 -16.28 -11.81 -9.64
C VAL A 78 -16.16 -13.11 -8.84
N PHE A 79 -15.44 -13.09 -7.72
CA PHE A 79 -15.31 -14.25 -6.84
C PHE A 79 -16.67 -14.68 -6.27
N LEU A 80 -17.46 -13.74 -5.74
CA LEU A 80 -18.79 -14.02 -5.20
C LEU A 80 -19.76 -14.53 -6.28
N TYR A 81 -19.72 -13.95 -7.48
CA TYR A 81 -20.52 -14.43 -8.62
C TYR A 81 -20.15 -15.87 -9.00
N GLY A 82 -18.84 -16.18 -9.02
CA GLY A 82 -18.35 -17.53 -9.26
C GLY A 82 -18.81 -18.52 -8.19
N CYS A 83 -18.76 -18.14 -6.91
CA CYS A 83 -19.25 -18.96 -5.80
C CYS A 83 -20.76 -19.19 -5.89
N ALA A 84 -21.56 -18.16 -6.20
CA ALA A 84 -23.01 -18.30 -6.32
C ALA A 84 -23.43 -19.18 -7.52
N THR A 85 -22.69 -19.10 -8.63
CA THR A 85 -23.01 -19.85 -9.87
C THR A 85 -22.45 -21.28 -9.86
N VAL A 86 -21.67 -21.68 -8.83
CA VAL A 86 -21.05 -23.01 -8.77
C VAL A 86 -22.10 -24.13 -8.62
N ASP A 87 -23.21 -23.84 -7.94
CA ASP A 87 -24.27 -24.79 -7.62
C ASP A 87 -25.29 -24.97 -8.76
N ASP A 88 -25.48 -23.94 -9.60
CA ASP A 88 -26.44 -23.94 -10.71
C ASP A 88 -25.85 -24.36 -12.06
N ASN A 89 -24.53 -24.62 -12.11
CA ASN A 89 -23.87 -25.02 -13.35
C ASN A 89 -24.22 -26.47 -13.73
N ILE A 90 -24.97 -26.63 -14.82
CA ILE A 90 -25.31 -27.92 -15.47
C ILE A 90 -24.12 -28.92 -15.51
N PRO A 91 -22.86 -28.54 -15.79
CA PRO A 91 -21.74 -29.50 -15.74
C PRO A 91 -21.35 -29.99 -14.34
N SER A 92 -21.49 -29.21 -13.25
CA SER A 92 -21.21 -29.69 -11.88
C SER A 92 -22.28 -30.68 -11.43
N LEU A 93 -23.54 -30.43 -11.80
CA LEU A 93 -24.67 -31.34 -11.60
C LEU A 93 -24.49 -32.69 -12.31
N ILE A 94 -24.01 -32.68 -13.57
CA ILE A 94 -23.71 -33.91 -14.32
C ILE A 94 -22.58 -34.70 -13.65
N VAL A 95 -21.50 -34.04 -13.20
CA VAL A 95 -20.40 -34.73 -12.51
C VAL A 95 -20.86 -35.34 -11.17
N VAL A 96 -21.70 -34.66 -10.41
CA VAL A 96 -22.25 -35.20 -9.14
C VAL A 96 -23.20 -36.37 -9.40
N VAL A 97 -24.06 -36.28 -10.41
CA VAL A 97 -25.00 -37.37 -10.78
C VAL A 97 -24.24 -38.58 -11.36
N VAL A 98 -23.25 -38.36 -12.22
CA VAL A 98 -22.39 -39.41 -12.77
C VAL A 98 -21.55 -40.06 -11.66
N SER A 99 -20.98 -39.26 -10.75
CA SER A 99 -20.21 -39.78 -9.61
C SER A 99 -21.07 -40.60 -8.65
N LYS A 100 -22.29 -40.16 -8.33
CA LYS A 100 -23.26 -40.94 -7.54
C LYS A 100 -23.72 -42.22 -8.25
N SER A 101 -23.89 -42.18 -9.58
CA SER A 101 -24.32 -43.34 -10.38
C SER A 101 -23.24 -44.41 -10.49
N GLN A 102 -21.97 -44.02 -10.65
CA GLN A 102 -20.83 -44.94 -10.72
C GLN A 102 -20.50 -45.64 -9.39
N PHE A 103 -20.89 -45.06 -8.25
CA PHE A 103 -20.65 -45.62 -6.92
C PHE A 103 -21.81 -46.50 -6.40
N GLN A 104 -22.89 -46.65 -7.17
CA GLN A 104 -24.05 -47.51 -6.87
C GLN A 104 -24.07 -48.83 -7.65
N LEU A 105 -22.94 -49.23 -8.26
CA LEU A 105 -22.68 -50.56 -8.83
C LEU A 105 -21.53 -51.25 -8.09
#